data_AF-A0A7J0BFZ7-F1
#
_entry.id   AF-A0A7J0BFZ7-F1
#
_cell.length_a   1.000
_cell.length_b   1.000
_cell.length_c   1.000
_cell.angle_alpha   90.00
_cell.angle_beta   90.00
_cell.angle_gamma   90.00
#
_symmetry.space_group_name_H-M   'P 1'
#
loop_
_entity.id
_entity.type
_entity.pdbx_description
1 polymer ?
#
loop_
_entity_poly.entity_id
_entity_poly.type
_entity_poly.pdbx_seq_one_letter_code
_entity_poly.pdbx_strand_id
1 'polypeptide(L)'
;MGTLHIDELLPGMKLEAEVRGVHNRRLFPAGIVLEQEQIAIMKAWGVTEATVAGVSRKEISGQSPEKIAPEIMEQAVRVVDASFQDKHRDNPFLEEFRRLCIIRTARRMRDNTYVPMSEERLRDLRTQCDATQPDNNGHTAASLVQSEVKLLSFPSVYTQILKELQSPACSARRMGDVVSRDPGLTAKILRLVNSPFYGFPSRIDTIERAITILGINELTTLAIGISAINTFSSIPSAVLNMQHFWEHSVSCGTLARLIAGTKPGLSEERFFVAGLLHDIGMLLILRAMPHSFCKAILVSRENSIPLEQAEQQVCGFDHSEVGGLLLEAWGIPESLTHMVRHHHAPLNGQPLLDAAIVQLGDTLALGLRNEDYGAFYTPTITPQVLDAIGLPPSSLESIILQHGRQMSEMMNIFIREA
;
A
#
# COMPACT_ATOMS: atom_id res chain seq x y z
N MET A 1 -9.39 36.32 -2.60
CA MET A 1 -8.85 35.25 -1.74
C MET A 1 -8.97 33.94 -2.49
N GLY A 2 -7.84 33.31 -2.81
CA GLY A 2 -7.81 31.96 -3.37
C GLY A 2 -6.93 31.09 -2.51
N THR A 3 -7.49 29.99 -1.97
CA THR A 3 -6.68 28.92 -1.39
C THR A 3 -6.14 28.08 -2.55
N LEU A 4 -4.81 28.01 -2.65
CA LEU A 4 -4.10 27.30 -3.69
C LEU A 4 -3.36 26.12 -3.11
N HIS A 5 -3.26 25.04 -3.90
CA HIS A 5 -2.41 23.93 -3.53
C HIS A 5 -0.93 24.36 -3.51
N ILE A 6 -0.11 23.74 -2.68
CA ILE A 6 1.30 24.14 -2.53
C ILE A 6 2.11 24.04 -3.84
N ASP A 7 1.72 23.12 -4.73
CA ASP A 7 2.33 22.96 -6.05
C ASP A 7 1.89 24.01 -7.08
N GLU A 8 0.83 24.76 -6.75
CA GLU A 8 0.29 25.86 -7.56
C GLU A 8 0.87 27.22 -7.13
N LEU A 9 1.62 27.28 -6.02
CA LEU A 9 2.27 28.50 -5.57
C LEU A 9 3.46 28.86 -6.46
N LEU A 10 3.51 30.11 -6.89
CA LEU A 10 4.61 30.67 -7.66
C LEU A 10 5.31 31.78 -6.87
N PRO A 11 6.63 31.98 -7.07
CA PRO A 11 7.33 33.15 -6.54
C PRO A 11 6.62 34.45 -6.93
N GLY A 12 6.46 35.37 -5.99
CA GLY A 12 5.74 36.64 -6.16
C GLY A 12 4.29 36.63 -5.64
N MET A 13 3.71 35.47 -5.30
CA MET A 13 2.38 35.40 -4.67
C MET A 13 2.43 35.87 -3.22
N LYS A 14 1.41 36.63 -2.78
CA LYS A 14 1.35 37.16 -1.41
C LYS A 14 0.41 36.33 -0.53
N LEU A 15 0.92 35.80 0.57
CA LEU A 15 0.13 35.11 1.58
C LEU A 15 -0.89 36.07 2.20
N GLU A 16 -2.13 35.61 2.25
CA GLU A 16 -3.26 36.36 2.81
C GLU A 16 -3.64 35.85 4.21
N ALA A 17 -3.34 34.59 4.49
CA ALA A 17 -3.46 33.97 5.80
C ALA A 17 -2.10 33.44 6.28
N GLU A 18 -2.00 33.16 7.58
CA GLU A 18 -0.83 32.48 8.12
C GLU A 18 -0.76 31.02 7.66
N VAL A 19 0.45 30.51 7.50
CA VAL A 19 0.70 29.14 7.07
C VAL A 19 1.28 28.34 8.21
N ARG A 20 0.70 27.16 8.44
CA ARG A 20 1.07 26.24 9.50
C ARG A 20 1.43 24.88 8.90
N GLY A 21 2.49 24.27 9.42
CA GLY A 21 2.93 22.93 9.05
C GLY A 21 2.32 21.86 9.94
N VAL A 22 2.88 20.65 9.87
CA VAL A 22 2.50 19.51 10.71
C VAL A 22 2.54 19.89 12.21
N HIS A 23 1.58 19.38 12.99
CA HIS A 23 1.39 19.71 14.42
C HIS A 23 1.07 21.18 14.71
N ASN A 24 0.42 21.87 13.77
CA ASN A 24 -0.04 23.26 13.93
C ASN A 24 1.10 24.28 14.17
N ARG A 25 2.34 23.91 13.83
CA ARG A 25 3.53 24.77 13.95
C ARG A 25 3.45 25.90 12.93
N ARG A 26 3.53 27.14 13.41
CA ARG A 26 3.54 28.32 12.54
C ARG A 26 4.83 28.35 11.71
N LEU A 27 4.68 28.39 10.38
CA LEU A 27 5.80 28.48 9.43
C LEU A 27 5.99 29.92 8.93
N PHE A 28 4.91 30.52 8.42
CA PHE A 28 4.96 31.87 7.82
C PHE A 28 3.75 32.73 8.26
N PRO A 29 3.96 34.01 8.62
CA PRO A 29 2.85 34.94 8.86
C PRO A 29 2.14 35.37 7.57
N ALA A 30 0.89 35.82 7.70
CA ALA A 30 0.16 36.48 6.62
C ALA A 30 0.90 37.75 6.15
N GLY A 31 0.78 38.08 4.87
CA GLY A 31 1.35 39.27 4.25
C GLY A 31 2.71 39.09 3.59
N ILE A 32 3.37 37.93 3.73
CA ILE A 32 4.64 37.62 3.08
C ILE A 32 4.44 37.39 1.58
N VAL A 33 5.37 37.92 0.77
CA VAL A 33 5.50 37.55 -0.64
C VAL A 33 6.39 36.30 -0.72
N LEU A 34 5.88 35.25 -1.34
CA LEU A 34 6.56 33.97 -1.47
C LEU A 34 7.73 34.08 -2.45
N GLU A 35 8.90 33.61 -2.06
CA GLU A 35 10.03 33.34 -2.95
C GLU A 35 10.20 31.81 -3.09
N GLN A 36 11.14 31.36 -3.93
CA GLN A 36 11.36 29.93 -4.15
C GLN A 36 11.70 29.17 -2.85
N GLU A 37 12.41 29.81 -1.93
CA GLU A 37 12.84 29.21 -0.67
C GLU A 37 11.67 28.91 0.26
N GLN A 38 10.72 29.85 0.43
CA GLN A 38 9.56 29.65 1.29
C GLN A 38 8.64 28.57 0.73
N ILE A 39 8.45 28.51 -0.59
CA ILE A 39 7.67 27.46 -1.25
C ILE A 39 8.32 26.08 -1.02
N ALA A 40 9.65 25.99 -1.13
CA ALA A 40 10.38 24.74 -0.84
C ALA A 40 10.24 24.31 0.63
N ILE A 41 10.31 25.25 1.57
CA ILE A 41 10.09 24.99 3.00
C ILE A 41 8.65 24.50 3.24
N MET A 42 7.64 25.14 2.68
CA MET A 42 6.25 24.71 2.80
C MET A 42 6.05 23.27 2.30
N LYS A 43 6.66 22.90 1.16
CA LYS A 43 6.64 21.53 0.62
C LYS A 43 7.33 20.53 1.55
N ALA A 44 8.51 20.88 2.05
CA ALA A 44 9.27 20.03 2.97
C ALA A 44 8.53 19.79 4.30
N TRP A 45 7.75 20.78 4.75
CA TRP A 45 6.97 20.74 5.99
C TRP A 45 5.51 20.28 5.80
N GLY A 46 5.17 19.74 4.63
CA GLY A 46 3.88 19.10 4.37
C GLY A 46 2.68 20.06 4.36
N VAL A 47 2.91 21.34 4.07
CA VAL A 47 1.82 22.30 3.84
C VAL A 47 1.13 21.92 2.54
N THR A 48 -0.17 21.67 2.58
CA THR A 48 -0.97 21.26 1.40
C THR A 48 -1.53 22.46 0.66
N GLU A 49 -1.90 23.51 1.38
CA GLU A 49 -2.54 24.68 0.79
C GLU A 49 -2.11 25.98 1.49
N ALA A 50 -2.16 27.07 0.73
CA ALA A 50 -1.95 28.42 1.26
C ALA A 50 -2.93 29.39 0.63
N THR A 51 -3.51 30.28 1.45
CA THR A 51 -4.37 31.36 0.96
C THR A 51 -3.51 32.50 0.46
N VAL A 52 -3.67 32.86 -0.82
CA VAL A 52 -2.95 33.98 -1.44
C VAL A 52 -3.91 35.05 -1.97
N ALA A 53 -3.42 36.29 -1.95
CA ALA A 53 -4.17 37.45 -2.40
C ALA A 53 -4.24 37.50 -3.94
N GLY A 54 -5.41 37.85 -4.47
CA GLY A 54 -5.59 38.24 -5.88
C GLY A 54 -5.67 37.11 -6.91
N VAL A 55 -5.77 35.83 -6.51
CA VAL A 55 -5.87 34.72 -7.47
C VAL A 55 -7.22 33.99 -7.37
N SER A 56 -7.88 33.79 -8.52
CA SER A 56 -9.00 32.87 -8.68
C SER A 56 -8.48 31.49 -9.12
N ARG A 57 -9.02 30.39 -8.56
CA ARG A 57 -8.65 28.99 -8.89
C ARG A 57 -8.73 28.68 -10.40
N LYS A 58 -9.50 29.47 -11.16
CA LYS A 58 -9.63 29.39 -12.63
C LYS A 58 -8.45 29.94 -13.43
N GLU A 59 -7.62 30.82 -12.85
CA GLU A 59 -6.51 31.47 -13.56
C GLU A 59 -5.21 30.66 -13.50
N ILE A 60 -5.00 29.87 -12.44
CA ILE A 60 -3.81 29.03 -12.26
C ILE A 60 -3.93 27.66 -12.94
N SER A 61 -5.14 27.13 -13.13
CA SER A 61 -5.33 25.91 -13.93
C SER A 61 -4.86 26.08 -15.38
N GLY A 62 -4.60 27.32 -15.83
CA GLY A 62 -4.02 27.64 -17.14
C GLY A 62 -2.48 27.66 -17.20
N GLN A 63 -1.76 27.54 -16.08
CA GLN A 63 -0.31 27.72 -16.01
C GLN A 63 0.45 26.59 -15.28
N SER A 64 0.00 25.33 -15.40
CA SER A 64 0.83 24.18 -15.02
C SER A 64 1.70 23.73 -16.22
N PRO A 65 3.00 23.38 -16.04
CA PRO A 65 3.90 23.11 -17.15
C PRO A 65 3.51 21.82 -17.89
N GLU A 66 3.20 22.01 -19.18
CA GLU A 66 2.87 21.03 -20.22
C GLU A 66 1.47 20.41 -20.16
N LYS A 67 0.58 20.97 -20.99
CA LYS A 67 -0.75 20.42 -21.29
C LYS A 67 -0.63 18.97 -21.75
N ILE A 68 -1.20 18.05 -20.98
CA ILE A 68 -1.42 16.67 -21.41
C ILE A 68 -2.36 16.71 -22.61
N ALA A 69 -2.02 15.98 -23.69
CA ALA A 69 -2.83 15.93 -24.90
C ALA A 69 -4.25 15.42 -24.57
N PRO A 70 -5.32 16.01 -25.15
CA PRO A 70 -6.70 15.60 -24.88
C PRO A 70 -6.94 14.10 -25.07
N GLU A 71 -6.27 13.48 -26.05
CA GLU A 71 -6.38 12.06 -26.36
C GLU A 71 -5.81 11.18 -25.23
N ILE A 72 -4.69 11.60 -24.63
CA ILE A 72 -4.08 10.92 -23.47
C ILE A 72 -4.99 11.05 -22.25
N MET A 73 -5.57 12.23 -22.04
CA MET A 73 -6.51 12.44 -20.95
C MET A 73 -7.76 11.58 -21.10
N GLU A 74 -8.32 11.51 -22.31
CA GLU A 74 -9.50 10.67 -22.60
C GLU A 74 -9.18 9.18 -22.41
N GLN A 75 -7.99 8.73 -22.81
CA GLN A 75 -7.53 7.36 -22.58
C GLN A 75 -7.35 7.06 -21.08
N ALA A 76 -6.76 7.98 -20.32
CA ALA A 76 -6.60 7.84 -18.88
C ALA A 76 -7.96 7.73 -18.17
N VAL A 77 -8.95 8.55 -18.56
CA VAL A 77 -10.31 8.47 -18.04
C VAL A 77 -10.92 7.10 -18.31
N ARG A 78 -10.83 6.61 -19.57
CA ARG A 78 -11.37 5.29 -19.94
C ARG A 78 -10.77 4.15 -19.10
N VAL A 79 -9.45 4.16 -18.91
CA VAL A 79 -8.74 3.09 -18.18
C VAL A 79 -9.06 3.14 -16.68
N VAL A 80 -9.04 4.34 -16.08
CA VAL A 80 -9.38 4.49 -14.67
C VAL A 80 -10.84 4.10 -14.43
N ASP A 81 -11.77 4.61 -15.23
CA ASP A 81 -13.20 4.28 -15.07
C ASP A 81 -13.50 2.80 -15.25
N ALA A 82 -12.78 2.10 -16.13
CA ALA A 82 -12.93 0.65 -16.30
C ALA A 82 -12.48 -0.12 -15.05
N SER A 83 -11.52 0.40 -14.28
CA SER A 83 -10.99 -0.28 -13.09
C SER A 83 -11.83 -0.08 -11.82
N PHE A 84 -12.70 0.95 -11.78
CA PHE A 84 -13.51 1.21 -10.59
C PHE A 84 -14.84 0.45 -10.70
N GLN A 85 -15.07 -0.50 -9.79
CA GLN A 85 -16.30 -1.31 -9.76
C GLN A 85 -17.57 -0.47 -9.64
N ASP A 86 -17.49 0.51 -8.76
CA ASP A 86 -18.63 1.28 -8.34
C ASP A 86 -18.45 2.68 -8.88
N LYS A 87 -19.48 3.17 -9.60
CA LYS A 87 -19.38 4.44 -10.29
C LYS A 87 -19.24 5.60 -9.31
N HIS A 88 -19.50 5.38 -8.00
CA HIS A 88 -19.18 6.24 -6.86
C HIS A 88 -19.44 7.75 -7.08
N ARG A 89 -20.36 8.11 -7.98
CA ARG A 89 -20.53 9.47 -8.53
C ARG A 89 -21.06 10.47 -7.50
N ASP A 90 -21.26 10.03 -6.25
CA ASP A 90 -21.89 10.80 -5.19
C ASP A 90 -21.08 10.81 -3.88
N ASN A 91 -19.91 10.15 -3.81
CA ASN A 91 -19.05 10.21 -2.62
C ASN A 91 -17.83 11.14 -2.88
N PRO A 92 -17.74 12.30 -2.18
CA PRO A 92 -16.68 13.29 -2.44
C PRO A 92 -15.25 12.75 -2.28
N PHE A 93 -15.05 11.76 -1.42
CA PHE A 93 -13.74 11.15 -1.21
C PHE A 93 -13.34 10.30 -2.41
N LEU A 94 -14.26 9.46 -2.91
CA LEU A 94 -14.00 8.58 -4.05
C LEU A 94 -13.94 9.35 -5.37
N GLU A 95 -14.71 10.44 -5.50
CA GLU A 95 -14.59 11.37 -6.63
C GLU A 95 -13.20 12.02 -6.69
N GLU A 96 -12.69 12.49 -5.55
CA GLU A 96 -11.37 13.08 -5.46
C GLU A 96 -10.27 12.05 -5.72
N PHE A 97 -10.40 10.85 -5.16
CA PHE A 97 -9.47 9.75 -5.44
C PHE A 97 -9.44 9.41 -6.93
N ARG A 98 -10.61 9.25 -7.56
CA ARG A 98 -10.74 9.03 -9.01
C ARG A 98 -10.06 10.14 -9.81
N ARG A 99 -10.29 11.41 -9.45
CA ARG A 99 -9.66 12.57 -10.11
C ARG A 99 -8.13 12.48 -10.06
N LEU A 100 -7.57 12.14 -8.90
CA LEU A 100 -6.13 12.00 -8.70
C LEU A 100 -5.56 10.82 -9.49
N CYS A 101 -6.27 9.69 -9.56
CA CYS A 101 -5.90 8.55 -10.42
C CYS A 101 -5.85 8.93 -11.89
N ILE A 102 -6.88 9.63 -12.40
CA ILE A 102 -6.91 10.10 -13.80
C ILE A 102 -5.70 10.98 -14.12
N ILE A 103 -5.42 11.98 -13.28
CA ILE A 103 -4.29 12.89 -13.49
C ILE A 103 -2.96 12.13 -13.47
N ARG A 104 -2.78 11.22 -12.52
CA ARG A 104 -1.56 10.41 -12.40
C ARG A 104 -1.37 9.49 -13.60
N THR A 105 -2.42 8.77 -14.01
CA THR A 105 -2.40 7.86 -15.17
C THR A 105 -2.10 8.63 -16.45
N ALA A 106 -2.74 9.78 -16.65
CA ALA A 106 -2.51 10.64 -17.82
C ALA A 106 -1.05 11.13 -17.90
N ARG A 107 -0.46 11.54 -16.77
CA ARG A 107 0.97 11.91 -16.70
C ARG A 107 1.87 10.71 -17.04
N ARG A 108 1.60 9.54 -16.49
CA ARG A 108 2.40 8.32 -16.77
C ARG A 108 2.29 7.87 -18.22
N MET A 109 1.10 7.92 -18.82
CA MET A 109 0.89 7.62 -20.23
C MET A 109 1.68 8.56 -21.12
N ARG A 110 1.67 9.88 -20.84
CA ARG A 110 2.51 10.86 -21.53
C ARG A 110 4.00 10.51 -21.44
N ASP A 111 4.44 10.09 -20.25
CA ASP A 111 5.84 9.74 -19.99
C ASP A 111 6.20 8.32 -20.45
N ASN A 112 5.27 7.58 -21.08
CA ASN A 112 5.40 6.17 -21.48
C ASN A 112 5.80 5.22 -20.33
N THR A 113 5.41 5.56 -19.10
CA THR A 113 5.66 4.76 -17.88
C THR A 113 4.43 3.99 -17.41
N TYR A 114 3.33 4.08 -18.14
CA TYR A 114 2.12 3.28 -17.94
C TYR A 114 1.56 2.90 -19.30
N VAL A 115 1.39 1.59 -19.52
CA VAL A 115 0.76 1.05 -20.71
C VAL A 115 -0.40 0.17 -20.24
N PRO A 116 -1.65 0.48 -20.62
CA PRO A 116 -2.77 -0.41 -20.34
C PRO A 116 -2.50 -1.80 -20.88
N MET A 117 -2.96 -2.83 -20.16
CA MET A 117 -2.85 -4.21 -20.62
C MET A 117 -3.48 -4.35 -22.03
N SER A 118 -2.73 -4.93 -22.96
CA SER A 118 -3.21 -5.17 -24.31
C SER A 118 -4.05 -6.45 -24.40
N GLU A 119 -4.93 -6.51 -25.40
CA GLU A 119 -5.66 -7.73 -25.78
C GLU A 119 -4.72 -8.92 -26.07
N GLU A 120 -3.49 -8.64 -26.49
CA GLU A 120 -2.46 -9.66 -26.71
C GLU A 120 -2.01 -10.28 -25.38
N ARG A 121 -1.70 -9.46 -24.35
CA ARG A 121 -1.35 -9.97 -23.02
C ARG A 121 -2.49 -10.81 -22.41
N LEU A 122 -3.75 -10.43 -22.65
CA LEU A 122 -4.91 -11.24 -22.21
C LEU A 122 -4.99 -12.59 -22.93
N ARG A 123 -4.71 -12.64 -24.24
CA ARG A 123 -4.64 -13.91 -24.99
C ARG A 123 -3.48 -14.78 -24.52
N ASP A 124 -2.33 -14.19 -24.22
CA ASP A 124 -1.18 -14.91 -23.70
C ASP A 124 -1.50 -15.53 -22.34
N LEU A 125 -2.14 -14.77 -21.44
CA LEU A 125 -2.60 -15.27 -20.15
C LEU A 125 -3.59 -16.43 -20.32
N ARG A 126 -4.53 -16.33 -21.26
CA ARG A 126 -5.46 -17.44 -21.57
C ARG A 126 -4.73 -18.69 -22.04
N THR A 127 -3.74 -18.52 -22.93
CA THR A 127 -2.92 -19.62 -23.44
C THR A 127 -2.12 -20.28 -22.33
N GLN A 128 -1.56 -19.49 -21.40
CA GLN A 128 -0.87 -20.00 -20.21
C GLN A 128 -1.82 -20.75 -19.27
N CYS A 129 -3.04 -20.23 -19.07
CA CYS A 129 -4.08 -20.89 -18.29
C CYS A 129 -4.39 -22.27 -18.87
N ASP A 130 -4.65 -22.34 -20.19
CA ASP A 130 -4.99 -23.58 -20.89
C ASP A 130 -3.84 -24.60 -20.92
N ALA A 131 -2.59 -24.12 -20.86
CA ALA A 131 -1.40 -24.97 -20.79
C ALA A 131 -1.13 -25.50 -19.36
N THR A 132 -1.75 -24.92 -18.33
CA THR A 132 -1.58 -25.34 -16.94
C THR A 132 -2.46 -26.55 -16.66
N GLN A 133 -1.91 -27.60 -16.04
CA GLN A 133 -2.70 -28.79 -15.72
C GLN A 133 -3.81 -28.47 -14.73
N PRO A 134 -5.02 -29.04 -14.88
CA PRO A 134 -6.09 -28.86 -13.91
C PRO A 134 -5.69 -29.31 -12.51
N ASP A 135 -5.89 -28.42 -11.54
CA ASP A 135 -5.70 -28.73 -10.13
C ASP A 135 -6.74 -29.75 -9.64
N ASN A 136 -6.47 -30.43 -8.52
CA ASN A 136 -7.47 -31.27 -7.88
C ASN A 136 -8.50 -30.39 -7.14
N ASN A 137 -9.76 -30.40 -7.57
CA ASN A 137 -10.85 -29.54 -7.06
C ASN A 137 -11.36 -29.88 -5.64
N GLY A 138 -10.55 -30.48 -4.77
CA GLY A 138 -10.92 -30.90 -3.41
C GLY A 138 -10.36 -30.04 -2.28
N HIS A 139 -9.63 -28.96 -2.60
CA HIS A 139 -9.01 -28.11 -1.59
C HIS A 139 -10.03 -27.18 -0.94
N THR A 140 -10.03 -27.15 0.39
CA THR A 140 -10.53 -26.03 1.18
C THR A 140 -9.38 -25.08 1.53
N ALA A 141 -9.66 -23.82 1.87
CA ALA A 141 -8.65 -22.87 2.33
C ALA A 141 -7.79 -23.45 3.47
N ALA A 142 -8.42 -24.09 4.45
CA ALA A 142 -7.73 -24.74 5.56
C ALA A 142 -6.83 -25.91 5.10
N SER A 143 -7.30 -26.76 4.17
CA SER A 143 -6.48 -27.88 3.66
C SER A 143 -5.24 -27.40 2.89
N LEU A 144 -5.38 -26.29 2.16
CA LEU A 144 -4.32 -25.68 1.37
C LEU A 144 -3.23 -25.09 2.28
N VAL A 145 -3.63 -24.40 3.34
CA VAL A 145 -2.69 -23.92 4.38
C VAL A 145 -2.01 -25.09 5.08
N GLN A 146 -2.73 -26.15 5.44
CA GLN A 146 -2.14 -27.30 6.11
C GLN A 146 -1.11 -28.06 5.25
N SER A 147 -1.33 -28.17 3.93
CA SER A 147 -0.36 -28.78 3.02
C SER A 147 0.88 -27.92 2.84
N GLU A 148 0.71 -26.61 2.71
CA GLU A 148 1.80 -25.70 2.40
C GLU A 148 2.61 -25.28 3.63
N VAL A 149 2.03 -25.15 4.82
CA VAL A 149 2.79 -24.85 6.06
C VAL A 149 3.80 -25.95 6.39
N LYS A 150 3.52 -27.20 6.00
CA LYS A 150 4.51 -28.30 6.09
C LYS A 150 5.71 -28.08 5.16
N LEU A 151 5.54 -27.35 4.07
CA LEU A 151 6.57 -27.07 3.06
C LEU A 151 7.25 -25.72 3.29
N LEU A 152 6.51 -24.74 3.81
CA LEU A 152 6.92 -23.36 4.08
C LEU A 152 6.96 -23.15 5.60
N SER A 153 7.95 -23.76 6.25
CA SER A 153 8.21 -23.49 7.66
C SER A 153 8.67 -22.04 7.82
N PHE A 154 7.95 -21.27 8.64
CA PHE A 154 8.33 -19.88 8.91
C PHE A 154 9.73 -19.80 9.55
N PRO A 155 10.53 -18.75 9.27
CA PRO A 155 11.91 -18.69 9.72
C PRO A 155 12.08 -18.90 11.23
N SER A 156 13.05 -19.72 11.63
CA SER A 156 13.31 -20.05 13.05
C SER A 156 13.61 -18.83 13.93
N VAL A 157 14.05 -17.72 13.33
CA VAL A 157 14.26 -16.43 14.02
C VAL A 157 12.95 -15.90 14.61
N TYR A 158 11.81 -16.13 13.96
CA TYR A 158 10.52 -15.70 14.46
C TYR A 158 10.09 -16.45 15.72
N THR A 159 10.25 -17.78 15.74
CA THR A 159 9.95 -18.58 16.94
C THR A 159 10.79 -18.12 18.12
N GLN A 160 12.03 -17.68 17.87
CA GLN A 160 12.90 -17.10 18.89
C GLN A 160 12.43 -15.72 19.33
N ILE A 161 11.97 -14.87 18.41
CA ILE A 161 11.38 -13.55 18.70
C ILE A 161 10.14 -13.72 19.59
N LEU A 162 9.22 -14.61 19.24
CA LEU A 162 8.03 -14.89 20.05
C LEU A 162 8.39 -15.38 21.46
N LYS A 163 9.35 -16.30 21.56
CA LYS A 163 9.82 -16.82 22.83
C LYS A 163 10.44 -15.72 23.70
N GLU A 164 11.17 -14.80 23.08
CA GLU A 164 11.80 -13.68 23.79
C GLU A 164 10.75 -12.66 24.25
N LEU A 165 9.73 -12.34 23.43
CA LEU A 165 8.62 -11.47 23.81
C LEU A 165 7.85 -11.97 25.04
N GLN A 166 7.72 -13.30 25.18
CA GLN A 166 7.06 -13.93 26.33
C GLN A 166 7.98 -14.02 27.56
N SER A 167 9.28 -13.69 27.43
CA SER A 167 10.22 -13.74 28.54
C SER A 167 10.01 -12.57 29.51
N PRO A 168 9.90 -12.82 30.82
CA PRO A 168 9.85 -11.73 31.81
C PRO A 168 11.16 -10.92 31.87
N ALA A 169 12.24 -11.43 31.27
CA ALA A 169 13.52 -10.76 31.15
C ALA A 169 13.75 -10.17 29.74
N CYS A 170 12.70 -10.01 28.93
CA CYS A 170 12.78 -9.40 27.61
C CYS A 170 13.40 -7.99 27.71
N SER A 171 14.40 -7.71 26.87
CA SER A 171 15.06 -6.41 26.81
C SER A 171 15.47 -6.08 25.38
N ALA A 172 15.72 -4.80 25.10
CA ALA A 172 16.15 -4.34 23.79
C ALA A 172 17.42 -5.04 23.32
N ARG A 173 18.38 -5.26 24.24
CA ARG A 173 19.60 -6.00 23.96
C ARG A 173 19.34 -7.46 23.60
N ARG A 174 18.57 -8.18 24.42
CA ARG A 174 18.30 -9.61 24.18
C ARG A 174 17.50 -9.85 22.90
N MET A 175 16.53 -8.99 22.63
CA MET A 175 15.79 -9.02 21.37
C MET A 175 16.70 -8.66 20.17
N GLY A 176 17.58 -7.68 20.36
CA GLY A 176 18.62 -7.34 19.38
C GLY A 176 19.51 -8.54 19.04
N ASP A 177 19.94 -9.31 20.04
CA ASP A 177 20.73 -10.53 19.87
C ASP A 177 19.98 -11.63 19.11
N VAL A 178 18.66 -11.72 19.27
CA VAL A 178 17.83 -12.69 18.53
C VAL A 178 17.72 -12.31 17.06
N VAL A 179 17.35 -11.06 16.77
CA VAL A 179 17.19 -10.56 15.39
C VAL A 179 18.52 -10.58 14.64
N SER A 180 19.62 -10.24 15.34
CA SER A 180 20.96 -10.19 14.76
C SER A 180 21.52 -11.54 14.31
N ARG A 181 20.87 -12.66 14.65
CA ARG A 181 21.24 -14.01 14.16
C ARG A 181 20.92 -14.22 12.69
N ASP A 182 20.04 -13.40 12.13
CA ASP A 182 19.76 -13.36 10.70
C ASP A 182 20.33 -12.06 10.12
N PRO A 183 21.51 -12.12 9.45
CA PRO A 183 22.13 -10.95 8.85
C PRO A 183 21.28 -10.29 7.77
N GLY A 184 20.49 -11.07 7.01
CA GLY A 184 19.62 -10.56 5.95
C GLY A 184 18.45 -9.77 6.53
N LEU A 185 17.80 -10.31 7.56
CA LEU A 185 16.76 -9.63 8.32
C LEU A 185 17.31 -8.35 8.97
N THR A 186 18.47 -8.45 9.62
CA THR A 186 19.15 -7.33 10.28
C THR A 186 19.46 -6.19 9.31
N ALA A 187 20.04 -6.53 8.15
CA ALA A 187 20.35 -5.54 7.12
C ALA A 187 19.07 -4.87 6.57
N LYS A 188 18.00 -5.64 6.34
CA LYS A 188 16.70 -5.09 5.89
C LYS A 188 16.09 -4.16 6.95
N ILE A 189 16.06 -4.55 8.22
CA ILE A 189 15.56 -3.70 9.32
C ILE A 189 16.39 -2.42 9.42
N LEU A 190 17.72 -2.52 9.44
CA LEU A 190 18.59 -1.35 9.54
C LEU A 190 18.44 -0.41 8.34
N ARG A 191 18.33 -0.92 7.11
CA ARG A 191 18.04 -0.09 5.94
C ARG A 191 16.68 0.60 6.08
N LEU A 192 15.67 -0.14 6.51
CA LEU A 192 14.32 0.37 6.72
C LEU A 192 14.29 1.52 7.74
N VAL A 193 14.85 1.33 8.94
CA VAL A 193 14.84 2.37 9.99
C VAL A 193 15.68 3.59 9.64
N ASN A 194 16.65 3.49 8.73
CA ASN A 194 17.44 4.63 8.24
C ASN A 194 16.85 5.29 6.99
N SER A 195 15.77 4.76 6.44
CA SER A 195 15.17 5.31 5.23
C SER A 195 14.44 6.63 5.53
N PRO A 196 14.16 7.47 4.51
CA PRO A 196 13.31 8.65 4.65
C PRO A 196 11.92 8.34 5.20
N PHE A 197 11.51 7.06 5.20
CA PHE A 197 10.30 6.56 5.82
C PHE A 197 10.20 6.89 7.32
N TYR A 198 11.33 6.87 8.05
CA TYR A 198 11.42 7.23 9.48
C TYR A 198 12.06 8.60 9.71
N GLY A 199 12.93 9.05 8.80
CA GLY A 199 13.48 10.42 8.84
C GLY A 199 14.29 10.74 10.09
N PHE A 200 14.91 9.75 10.73
CA PHE A 200 15.73 9.99 11.92
C PHE A 200 16.94 10.89 11.62
N PRO A 201 17.28 11.84 12.51
CA PRO A 201 18.35 12.80 12.28
C PRO A 201 19.75 12.17 12.34
N SER A 202 19.88 11.02 13.00
CA SER A 202 21.13 10.29 13.16
C SER A 202 20.98 8.87 12.66
N ARG A 203 22.01 8.37 11.97
CA ARG A 203 22.07 6.99 11.51
C ARG A 203 21.96 6.01 12.69
N ILE A 204 21.10 5.00 12.53
CA ILE A 204 20.93 3.86 13.44
C ILE A 204 21.76 2.70 12.90
N ASP A 205 22.72 2.23 13.69
CA ASP A 205 23.73 1.24 13.30
C ASP A 205 23.55 -0.13 13.97
N THR A 206 22.65 -0.24 14.95
CA THR A 206 22.40 -1.48 15.69
C THR A 206 20.91 -1.73 15.89
N ILE A 207 20.52 -3.01 15.97
CA ILE A 207 19.13 -3.40 16.25
C ILE A 207 18.71 -2.96 17.66
N GLU A 208 19.59 -3.08 18.65
CA GLU A 208 19.32 -2.61 20.01
C GLU A 208 18.94 -1.11 20.05
N ARG A 209 19.66 -0.28 19.27
CA ARG A 209 19.33 1.14 19.15
C ARG A 209 18.03 1.37 18.40
N ALA A 210 17.77 0.61 17.33
CA ALA A 210 16.49 0.66 16.61
C ALA A 210 15.32 0.34 17.55
N ILE A 211 15.46 -0.71 18.37
CA ILE A 211 14.48 -1.10 19.39
C ILE A 211 14.29 0.00 20.43
N THR A 212 15.37 0.64 20.87
CA THR A 212 15.29 1.70 21.88
C THR A 212 14.50 2.92 21.37
N ILE A 213 14.59 3.21 20.08
CA ILE A 213 13.93 4.36 19.44
C ILE A 213 12.49 4.04 19.05
N LEU A 214 12.25 2.90 18.40
CA LEU A 214 10.94 2.50 17.88
C LEU A 214 10.08 1.76 18.90
N GLY A 215 10.72 1.07 19.84
CA GLY A 215 10.09 0.10 20.73
C GLY A 215 10.24 -1.34 20.24
N ILE A 216 10.22 -2.27 21.21
CA ILE A 216 10.35 -3.72 20.96
C ILE A 216 9.21 -4.23 20.08
N ASN A 217 7.98 -3.77 20.32
CA ASN A 217 6.80 -4.23 19.60
C ASN A 217 6.88 -3.88 18.12
N GLU A 218 7.19 -2.63 17.79
CA GLU A 218 7.24 -2.17 16.40
C GLU A 218 8.36 -2.86 15.62
N LEU A 219 9.53 -2.98 16.21
CA LEU A 219 10.63 -3.71 15.54
C LEU A 219 10.30 -5.19 15.35
N THR A 220 9.62 -5.81 16.30
CA THR A 220 9.15 -7.19 16.16
C THR A 220 8.15 -7.32 15.02
N THR A 221 7.17 -6.43 14.93
CA THR A 221 6.21 -6.36 13.83
C THR A 221 6.90 -6.27 12.47
N LEU A 222 7.89 -5.38 12.33
CA LEU A 222 8.70 -5.28 11.10
C LEU A 222 9.48 -6.56 10.81
N ALA A 223 10.07 -7.17 11.83
CA ALA A 223 10.83 -8.40 11.68
C ALA A 223 9.95 -9.56 11.15
N ILE A 224 8.70 -9.64 11.63
CA ILE A 224 7.69 -10.60 11.16
C ILE A 224 7.38 -10.38 9.69
N GLY A 225 7.04 -9.15 9.30
CA GLY A 225 6.73 -8.81 7.91
C GLY A 225 7.87 -9.14 6.95
N ILE A 226 9.10 -8.75 7.29
CA ILE A 226 10.28 -9.02 6.47
C ILE A 226 10.54 -10.54 6.35
N SER A 227 10.38 -11.29 7.45
CA SER A 227 10.57 -12.75 7.46
C SER A 227 9.52 -13.46 6.58
N ALA A 228 8.28 -12.99 6.59
CA ALA A 228 7.21 -13.53 5.76
C ALA A 228 7.50 -13.36 4.26
N ILE A 229 7.96 -12.18 3.85
CA ILE A 229 8.35 -11.92 2.44
C ILE A 229 9.44 -12.89 1.98
N ASN A 230 10.48 -13.05 2.79
CA ASN A 230 11.61 -13.93 2.46
C ASN A 230 11.18 -15.39 2.30
N THR A 231 10.08 -15.82 2.92
CA THR A 231 9.57 -17.20 2.80
C THR A 231 9.03 -17.48 1.40
N PHE A 232 8.61 -16.45 0.67
CA PHE A 232 7.98 -16.57 -0.65
C PHE A 232 8.84 -16.03 -1.79
N SER A 233 10.14 -15.81 -1.57
CA SER A 233 11.05 -15.29 -2.60
C SER A 233 11.28 -16.26 -3.77
N SER A 234 10.88 -17.54 -3.64
CA SER A 234 11.12 -18.59 -4.63
C SER A 234 9.86 -19.08 -5.37
N ILE A 235 8.78 -18.29 -5.40
CA ILE A 235 7.57 -18.66 -6.15
C ILE A 235 7.81 -18.44 -7.66
N PRO A 236 7.50 -19.44 -8.51
CA PRO A 236 7.61 -19.29 -9.96
C PRO A 236 6.74 -18.15 -10.50
N SER A 237 7.33 -17.31 -11.34
CA SER A 237 6.68 -16.10 -11.91
C SER A 237 5.83 -16.37 -13.16
N ALA A 238 5.37 -17.60 -13.38
CA ALA A 238 4.75 -17.98 -14.65
C ALA A 238 3.39 -17.31 -14.87
N VAL A 239 2.57 -17.20 -13.81
CA VAL A 239 1.22 -16.61 -13.87
C VAL A 239 1.20 -15.17 -13.35
N LEU A 240 2.08 -14.84 -12.39
CA LEU A 240 2.08 -13.59 -11.66
C LEU A 240 3.46 -12.94 -11.72
N ASN A 241 3.51 -11.65 -12.09
CA ASN A 241 4.74 -10.88 -12.02
C ASN A 241 5.03 -10.55 -10.54
N MET A 242 6.02 -11.25 -9.97
CA MET A 242 6.39 -11.08 -8.56
C MET A 242 6.88 -9.68 -8.22
N GLN A 243 7.52 -8.97 -9.16
CA GLN A 243 7.91 -7.58 -8.92
C GLN A 243 6.68 -6.69 -8.73
N HIS A 244 5.68 -6.79 -9.62
CA HIS A 244 4.45 -5.99 -9.50
C HIS A 244 3.62 -6.36 -8.28
N PHE A 245 3.58 -7.64 -7.91
CA PHE A 245 2.91 -8.09 -6.68
C PHE A 245 3.51 -7.45 -5.44
N TRP A 246 4.84 -7.45 -5.34
CA TRP A 246 5.50 -6.83 -4.21
C TRP A 246 5.45 -5.30 -4.27
N GLU A 247 5.45 -4.69 -5.46
CA GLU A 247 5.16 -3.26 -5.63
C GLU A 247 3.78 -2.90 -5.07
N HIS A 248 2.76 -3.70 -5.37
CA HIS A 248 1.44 -3.51 -4.79
C HIS A 248 1.44 -3.67 -3.27
N SER A 249 2.04 -4.74 -2.76
CA SER A 249 2.11 -5.00 -1.31
C SER A 249 2.81 -3.88 -0.53
N VAL A 250 3.94 -3.38 -1.05
CA VAL A 250 4.66 -2.24 -0.45
C VAL A 250 3.86 -0.94 -0.56
N SER A 251 3.17 -0.72 -1.68
CA SER A 251 2.28 0.44 -1.88
C SER A 251 1.14 0.41 -0.86
N CYS A 252 0.43 -0.72 -0.73
CA CYS A 252 -0.65 -0.93 0.22
C CYS A 252 -0.18 -0.70 1.66
N GLY A 253 0.93 -1.34 2.09
CA GLY A 253 1.51 -1.13 3.41
C GLY A 253 1.87 0.35 3.67
N THR A 254 2.49 1.02 2.70
CA THR A 254 2.86 2.44 2.84
C THR A 254 1.61 3.31 3.00
N LEU A 255 0.58 3.10 2.19
CA LEU A 255 -0.68 3.85 2.27
C LEU A 255 -1.43 3.59 3.56
N ALA A 256 -1.57 2.32 3.97
CA ALA A 256 -2.21 1.92 5.23
C ALA A 256 -1.53 2.59 6.43
N ARG A 257 -0.19 2.63 6.43
CA ARG A 257 0.58 3.38 7.44
C ARG A 257 0.26 4.86 7.43
N LEU A 258 0.31 5.52 6.26
CA LEU A 258 0.07 6.96 6.16
C LEU A 258 -1.33 7.33 6.63
N ILE A 259 -2.32 6.50 6.34
CA ILE A 259 -3.69 6.65 6.83
C ILE A 259 -3.72 6.46 8.36
N ALA A 260 -3.08 5.41 8.89
CA ALA A 260 -3.01 5.16 10.32
C ALA A 260 -2.33 6.30 11.11
N GLY A 261 -1.27 6.91 10.55
CA GLY A 261 -0.58 8.06 11.14
C GLY A 261 -1.45 9.32 11.27
N THR A 262 -2.60 9.38 10.58
CA THR A 262 -3.60 10.44 10.80
C THR A 262 -4.47 10.21 12.04
N LYS A 263 -4.31 9.07 12.73
CA LYS A 263 -5.15 8.64 13.86
C LYS A 263 -4.33 8.53 15.14
N PRO A 264 -4.76 9.18 16.23
CA PRO A 264 -4.05 9.08 17.49
C PRO A 264 -4.17 7.66 18.07
N GLY A 265 -3.06 7.13 18.61
CA GLY A 265 -3.03 5.87 19.34
C GLY A 265 -2.94 4.60 18.48
N LEU A 266 -2.83 4.74 17.15
CA LEU A 266 -2.56 3.61 16.26
C LEU A 266 -1.05 3.39 16.08
N SER A 267 -0.63 2.13 16.03
CA SER A 267 0.74 1.74 15.66
C SER A 267 0.87 1.75 14.14
N GLU A 268 1.67 2.67 13.61
CA GLU A 268 1.91 2.85 12.18
C GLU A 268 2.54 1.62 11.53
N GLU A 269 3.50 0.98 12.20
CA GLU A 269 4.24 -0.18 11.70
C GLU A 269 3.34 -1.41 11.59
N ARG A 270 2.36 -1.55 12.48
CA ARG A 270 1.34 -2.61 12.41
C ARG A 270 0.51 -2.51 11.14
N PHE A 271 0.07 -1.32 10.77
CA PHE A 271 -0.67 -1.10 9.51
C PHE A 271 0.21 -1.26 8.28
N PHE A 272 1.48 -0.83 8.37
CA PHE A 272 2.46 -1.09 7.31
C PHE A 272 2.60 -2.59 7.03
N VAL A 273 2.82 -3.39 8.07
CA VAL A 273 3.02 -4.84 7.93
C VAL A 273 1.73 -5.55 7.52
N ALA A 274 0.56 -5.12 8.01
CA ALA A 274 -0.70 -5.69 7.55
C ALA A 274 -0.93 -5.44 6.05
N GLY A 275 -0.73 -4.22 5.57
CA GLY A 275 -0.82 -3.93 4.13
C GLY A 275 0.29 -4.61 3.32
N LEU A 276 1.45 -4.89 3.90
CA LEU A 276 2.51 -5.66 3.24
C LEU A 276 2.15 -7.15 3.08
N LEU A 277 1.32 -7.70 3.97
CA LEU A 277 0.96 -9.11 4.02
C LEU A 277 -0.47 -9.41 3.54
N HIS A 278 -1.28 -8.39 3.19
CA HIS A 278 -2.70 -8.57 2.89
C HIS A 278 -2.98 -9.61 1.79
N ASP A 279 -2.17 -9.59 0.72
CA ASP A 279 -2.30 -10.47 -0.43
C ASP A 279 -1.45 -11.75 -0.34
N ILE A 280 -0.87 -12.05 0.83
CA ILE A 280 0.03 -13.20 0.97
C ILE A 280 -0.67 -14.54 0.69
N GLY A 281 -2.00 -14.60 0.85
CA GLY A 281 -2.80 -15.76 0.47
C GLY A 281 -2.76 -16.04 -1.03
N MET A 282 -2.64 -15.01 -1.89
CA MET A 282 -2.56 -15.18 -3.34
C MET A 282 -1.35 -16.03 -3.73
N LEU A 283 -0.23 -15.85 -3.03
CA LEU A 283 1.00 -16.60 -3.24
C LEU A 283 0.83 -18.10 -2.93
N LEU A 284 0.03 -18.41 -1.91
CA LEU A 284 -0.27 -19.77 -1.53
C LEU A 284 -1.23 -20.44 -2.52
N ILE A 285 -2.26 -19.71 -2.95
CA ILE A 285 -3.21 -20.18 -3.98
C ILE A 285 -2.47 -20.41 -5.30
N LEU A 286 -1.64 -19.46 -5.74
CA LEU A 286 -0.84 -19.59 -6.96
C LEU A 286 0.08 -20.82 -6.92
N ARG A 287 0.72 -21.08 -5.78
CA ARG A 287 1.63 -22.22 -5.64
C ARG A 287 0.91 -23.57 -5.65
N ALA A 288 -0.21 -23.66 -4.93
CA ALA A 288 -0.93 -24.92 -4.74
C ALA A 288 -1.94 -25.21 -5.86
N MET A 289 -2.51 -24.17 -6.46
CA MET A 289 -3.61 -24.24 -7.44
C MET A 289 -3.38 -23.24 -8.60
N PRO A 290 -2.26 -23.34 -9.35
CA PRO A 290 -1.91 -22.37 -10.37
C PRO A 290 -2.94 -22.25 -11.50
N HIS A 291 -3.60 -23.35 -11.89
CA HIS A 291 -4.63 -23.30 -12.93
C HIS A 291 -5.87 -22.55 -12.45
N SER A 292 -6.35 -22.86 -11.24
CA SER A 292 -7.51 -22.21 -10.63
C SER A 292 -7.26 -20.72 -10.39
N PHE A 293 -6.05 -20.36 -9.93
CA PHE A 293 -5.67 -18.96 -9.76
C PHE A 293 -5.64 -18.20 -11.09
N CYS A 294 -5.02 -18.79 -12.13
CA CYS A 294 -5.00 -18.19 -13.47
C CYS A 294 -6.44 -18.00 -14.02
N LYS A 295 -7.30 -19.01 -13.83
CA LYS A 295 -8.71 -18.94 -14.17
C LYS A 295 -9.46 -17.85 -13.40
N ALA A 296 -9.17 -17.64 -12.11
CA ALA A 296 -9.76 -16.55 -11.33
C ALA A 296 -9.38 -15.17 -11.88
N ILE A 297 -8.13 -14.97 -12.33
CA ILE A 297 -7.72 -13.73 -13.01
C ILE A 297 -8.52 -13.51 -14.30
N LEU A 298 -8.71 -14.56 -15.11
CA LEU A 298 -9.52 -14.48 -16.33
C LEU A 298 -10.98 -14.17 -16.03
N VAL A 299 -11.59 -14.85 -15.05
CA VAL A 299 -12.97 -14.60 -14.60
C VAL A 299 -13.13 -13.16 -14.10
N SER A 300 -12.17 -12.65 -13.32
CA SER A 300 -12.16 -11.26 -12.87
C SER A 300 -12.20 -10.29 -14.06
N ARG A 301 -11.37 -10.54 -15.09
CA ARG A 301 -11.32 -9.72 -16.32
C ARG A 301 -12.59 -9.81 -17.15
N GLU A 302 -13.07 -11.02 -17.42
CA GLU A 302 -14.24 -11.27 -18.28
C GLU A 302 -15.55 -10.75 -17.67
N ASN A 303 -15.71 -10.87 -16.35
CA ASN A 303 -16.93 -10.44 -15.65
C ASN A 303 -16.84 -9.03 -15.09
N SER A 304 -15.69 -8.37 -15.24
CA SER A 304 -15.41 -7.08 -14.64
C SER A 304 -15.72 -7.04 -13.15
N ILE A 305 -15.12 -7.95 -12.38
CA ILE A 305 -15.28 -8.04 -10.91
C ILE A 305 -13.92 -8.05 -10.22
N PRO A 306 -13.83 -7.62 -8.95
CA PRO A 306 -12.62 -7.74 -8.14
C PRO A 306 -12.11 -9.18 -8.04
N LEU A 307 -10.82 -9.34 -7.77
CA LEU A 307 -10.17 -10.65 -7.83
C LEU A 307 -10.69 -11.59 -6.75
N GLU A 308 -10.93 -11.11 -5.53
CA GLU A 308 -11.46 -11.90 -4.42
C GLU A 308 -12.81 -12.52 -4.75
N GLN A 309 -13.67 -11.81 -5.50
CA GLN A 309 -14.96 -12.34 -5.93
C GLN A 309 -14.79 -13.44 -6.99
N ALA A 310 -13.82 -13.28 -7.90
CA ALA A 310 -13.51 -14.29 -8.90
C ALA A 310 -12.88 -15.55 -8.28
N GLU A 311 -11.99 -15.39 -7.29
CA GLU A 311 -11.44 -16.49 -6.50
C GLU A 311 -12.55 -17.23 -5.76
N GLN A 312 -13.50 -16.53 -5.15
CA GLN A 312 -14.65 -17.16 -4.51
C GLN A 312 -15.48 -17.99 -5.50
N GLN A 313 -15.64 -17.53 -6.74
CA GLN A 313 -16.37 -18.27 -7.79
C GLN A 313 -15.62 -19.49 -8.31
N VAL A 314 -14.28 -19.43 -8.38
CA VAL A 314 -13.45 -20.49 -8.97
C VAL A 314 -12.96 -21.50 -7.93
N CYS A 315 -12.50 -21.03 -6.78
CA CYS A 315 -11.87 -21.80 -5.72
C CYS A 315 -12.82 -22.10 -4.55
N GLY A 316 -13.86 -21.30 -4.35
CA GLY A 316 -14.77 -21.40 -3.20
C GLY A 316 -14.25 -20.73 -1.92
N PHE A 317 -13.14 -20.01 -2.01
CA PHE A 317 -12.52 -19.16 -0.99
C PHE A 317 -11.70 -18.08 -1.71
N ASP A 318 -11.30 -17.03 -0.99
CA ASP A 318 -10.45 -15.96 -1.51
C ASP A 318 -9.08 -15.90 -0.81
N HIS A 319 -8.17 -15.09 -1.34
CA HIS A 319 -6.84 -14.91 -0.79
C HIS A 319 -6.82 -14.26 0.60
N SER A 320 -7.83 -13.49 0.99
CA SER A 320 -7.90 -12.89 2.33
C SER A 320 -8.16 -13.97 3.39
N GLU A 321 -9.04 -14.93 3.09
CA GLU A 321 -9.30 -16.09 3.95
C GLU A 321 -8.04 -16.96 4.09
N VAL A 322 -7.40 -17.28 2.95
CA VAL A 322 -6.17 -18.10 2.92
C VAL A 322 -5.03 -17.39 3.66
N GLY A 323 -4.87 -16.08 3.45
CA GLY A 323 -3.87 -15.26 4.14
C GLY A 323 -4.08 -15.26 5.65
N GLY A 324 -5.31 -15.02 6.12
CA GLY A 324 -5.65 -15.09 7.53
C GLY A 324 -5.33 -16.45 8.17
N LEU A 325 -5.74 -17.54 7.53
CA LEU A 325 -5.45 -18.90 8.01
C LEU A 325 -3.94 -19.20 8.02
N LEU A 326 -3.18 -18.68 7.05
CA LEU A 326 -1.73 -18.82 7.02
C LEU A 326 -1.08 -18.09 8.21
N LEU A 327 -1.48 -16.85 8.47
CA LEU A 327 -0.95 -16.07 9.60
C LEU A 327 -1.29 -16.75 10.94
N GLU A 328 -2.49 -17.31 11.10
CA GLU A 328 -2.85 -18.12 12.27
C GLU A 328 -1.96 -19.36 12.42
N ALA A 329 -1.73 -20.09 11.33
CA ALA A 329 -0.89 -21.28 11.33
C ALA A 329 0.58 -20.94 11.66
N TRP A 330 1.03 -19.75 11.31
CA TRP A 330 2.34 -19.22 11.70
C TRP A 330 2.37 -18.66 13.12
N GLY A 331 1.23 -18.53 13.81
CA GLY A 331 1.16 -17.97 15.15
C GLY A 331 1.32 -16.44 15.19
N ILE A 332 1.09 -15.77 14.07
CA ILE A 332 1.15 -14.31 13.97
C ILE A 332 0.01 -13.69 14.78
N PRO A 333 0.25 -12.57 15.50
CA PRO A 333 -0.74 -12.00 16.41
C PRO A 333 -2.05 -11.64 15.71
N GLU A 334 -3.16 -11.84 16.42
CA GLU A 334 -4.52 -11.56 15.95
C GLU A 334 -4.68 -10.14 15.39
N SER A 335 -3.95 -9.18 15.96
CA SER A 335 -3.98 -7.79 15.49
C SER A 335 -3.50 -7.60 14.04
N LEU A 336 -2.68 -8.51 13.50
CA LEU A 336 -2.28 -8.51 12.09
C LEU A 336 -3.16 -9.47 11.28
N THR A 337 -3.41 -10.66 11.82
CA THR A 337 -4.25 -11.70 11.21
C THR A 337 -5.64 -11.17 10.87
N HIS A 338 -6.29 -10.46 11.79
CA HIS A 338 -7.60 -9.83 11.60
C HIS A 338 -7.60 -8.89 10.39
N MET A 339 -6.61 -8.01 10.29
CA MET A 339 -6.53 -7.04 9.20
C MET A 339 -6.36 -7.73 7.84
N VAL A 340 -5.50 -8.74 7.78
CA VAL A 340 -5.29 -9.53 6.54
C VAL A 340 -6.53 -10.34 6.19
N ARG A 341 -7.21 -10.95 7.16
CA ARG A 341 -8.42 -11.77 6.92
C ARG A 341 -9.61 -10.95 6.43
N HIS A 342 -9.74 -9.71 6.89
CA HIS A 342 -10.96 -8.93 6.70
C HIS A 342 -10.79 -7.71 5.78
N HIS A 343 -9.65 -7.52 5.13
CA HIS A 343 -9.43 -6.32 4.31
C HIS A 343 -10.42 -6.17 3.14
N HIS A 344 -10.94 -7.25 2.55
CA HIS A 344 -12.02 -7.15 1.53
C HIS A 344 -13.43 -7.01 2.12
N ALA A 345 -13.61 -7.36 3.39
CA ALA A 345 -14.90 -7.25 4.08
C ALA A 345 -14.75 -6.75 5.54
N PRO A 346 -14.33 -5.50 5.77
CA PRO A 346 -14.00 -5.01 7.12
C PRO A 346 -15.18 -5.07 8.11
N LEU A 347 -16.41 -4.95 7.61
CA LEU A 347 -17.63 -5.06 8.42
C LEU A 347 -17.82 -6.44 9.06
N ASN A 348 -17.15 -7.48 8.56
CA ASN A 348 -17.25 -8.84 9.08
C ASN A 348 -16.28 -9.12 10.23
N GLY A 349 -15.42 -8.17 10.61
CA GLY A 349 -14.43 -8.32 11.68
C GLY A 349 -14.42 -7.15 12.66
N GLN A 350 -13.80 -7.35 13.83
CA GLN A 350 -13.56 -6.30 14.80
C GLN A 350 -12.09 -6.31 15.26
N PRO A 351 -11.44 -5.13 15.41
CA PRO A 351 -11.99 -3.78 15.23
C PRO A 351 -12.22 -3.40 13.76
N LEU A 352 -13.37 -2.79 13.44
CA LEU A 352 -13.67 -2.34 12.06
C LEU A 352 -12.58 -1.44 11.48
N LEU A 353 -12.10 -0.47 12.27
CA LEU A 353 -11.12 0.51 11.82
C LEU A 353 -9.84 -0.13 11.29
N ASP A 354 -9.40 -1.24 11.90
CA ASP A 354 -8.14 -1.88 11.57
C ASP A 354 -8.18 -2.45 10.14
N ALA A 355 -9.17 -3.28 9.83
CA ALA A 355 -9.37 -3.82 8.48
C ALA A 355 -9.77 -2.74 7.46
N ALA A 356 -10.52 -1.71 7.89
CA ALA A 356 -10.94 -0.60 7.04
C ALA A 356 -9.75 0.20 6.50
N ILE A 357 -8.74 0.47 7.34
CA ILE A 357 -7.51 1.17 6.91
C ILE A 357 -6.75 0.35 5.86
N VAL A 358 -6.67 -0.97 6.03
CA VAL A 358 -6.01 -1.85 5.06
C VAL A 358 -6.81 -1.93 3.75
N GLN A 359 -8.14 -2.03 3.82
CA GLN A 359 -9.00 -1.97 2.62
C GLN A 359 -8.78 -0.69 1.82
N LEU A 360 -8.73 0.46 2.51
CA LEU A 360 -8.49 1.73 1.85
C LEU A 360 -7.07 1.79 1.28
N GLY A 361 -6.07 1.32 2.02
CA GLY A 361 -4.69 1.21 1.54
C GLY A 361 -4.57 0.40 0.24
N ASP A 362 -5.22 -0.76 0.19
CA ASP A 362 -5.28 -1.63 -0.99
C ASP A 362 -5.99 -0.95 -2.18
N THR A 363 -7.17 -0.36 -1.94
CA THR A 363 -7.91 0.36 -2.97
C THR A 363 -7.11 1.53 -3.55
N LEU A 364 -6.45 2.30 -2.68
CA LEU A 364 -5.56 3.38 -3.09
C LEU A 364 -4.36 2.84 -3.89
N ALA A 365 -3.74 1.73 -3.45
CA ALA A 365 -2.62 1.10 -4.14
C ALA A 365 -3.01 0.62 -5.54
N LEU A 366 -4.16 -0.05 -5.67
CA LEU A 366 -4.72 -0.44 -6.97
C LEU A 366 -4.92 0.78 -7.86
N GLY A 367 -5.58 1.85 -7.41
CA GLY A 367 -5.78 3.03 -8.27
C GLY A 367 -4.49 3.76 -8.68
N LEU A 368 -3.41 3.63 -7.89
CA LEU A 368 -2.13 4.30 -8.13
C LEU A 368 -1.10 3.44 -8.88
N ARG A 369 -1.46 2.20 -9.24
CA ARG A 369 -0.58 1.18 -9.83
C ARG A 369 0.04 1.60 -11.16
N ASN A 370 1.20 1.00 -11.45
CA ASN A 370 1.91 1.19 -12.71
C ASN A 370 1.56 0.11 -13.74
N GLU A 371 1.39 -1.09 -13.24
CA GLU A 371 1.13 -2.30 -14.00
C GLU A 371 0.20 -3.16 -13.15
N ASP A 372 -0.55 -4.04 -13.79
CA ASP A 372 -1.36 -5.02 -13.08
C ASP A 372 -0.46 -6.15 -12.56
N TYR A 373 -0.82 -6.69 -11.38
CA TYR A 373 -0.17 -7.87 -10.79
C TYR A 373 -1.11 -9.09 -10.70
N GLY A 374 -2.27 -9.01 -11.37
CA GLY A 374 -3.36 -9.99 -11.32
C GLY A 374 -4.69 -9.28 -11.08
N ALA A 375 -4.79 -8.54 -9.98
CA ALA A 375 -5.91 -7.64 -9.72
C ALA A 375 -5.89 -6.39 -10.64
N PHE A 376 -7.07 -5.86 -10.94
CA PHE A 376 -7.26 -4.62 -11.73
C PHE A 376 -8.46 -3.83 -11.26
N TYR A 377 -9.54 -4.52 -10.95
CA TYR A 377 -10.75 -3.88 -10.44
C TYR A 377 -10.60 -3.59 -8.96
N THR A 378 -10.91 -2.35 -8.56
CA THR A 378 -10.87 -1.94 -7.15
C THR A 378 -11.99 -2.63 -6.37
N PRO A 379 -11.75 -3.08 -5.12
CA PRO A 379 -12.82 -3.58 -4.27
C PRO A 379 -13.80 -2.44 -3.92
N THR A 380 -15.03 -2.80 -3.58
CA THR A 380 -16.06 -1.82 -3.21
C THR A 380 -15.83 -1.33 -1.78
N ILE A 381 -15.65 -0.02 -1.61
CA ILE A 381 -15.63 0.61 -0.28
C ILE A 381 -17.01 1.17 0.05
N THR A 382 -17.60 0.71 1.15
CA THR A 382 -18.89 1.21 1.63
C THR A 382 -18.75 2.56 2.35
N PRO A 383 -19.79 3.41 2.38
CA PRO A 383 -19.79 4.64 3.18
C PRO A 383 -19.45 4.39 4.66
N GLN A 384 -19.94 3.29 5.25
CA GLN A 384 -19.67 2.92 6.64
C GLN A 384 -18.16 2.69 6.89
N VAL A 385 -17.45 2.10 5.93
CA VAL A 385 -15.99 1.92 6.01
C VAL A 385 -15.28 3.27 5.94
N LEU A 386 -15.65 4.13 4.99
CA LEU A 386 -15.07 5.47 4.86
C LEU A 386 -15.34 6.34 6.08
N ASP A 387 -16.54 6.27 6.65
CA ASP A 387 -16.95 6.99 7.86
C ASP A 387 -16.16 6.52 9.08
N ALA A 388 -15.94 5.19 9.21
CA ALA A 388 -15.12 4.63 10.28
C ALA A 388 -13.68 5.12 10.20
N ILE A 389 -13.11 5.22 8.99
CA ILE A 389 -11.78 5.80 8.78
C ILE A 389 -11.81 7.29 9.05
N GLY A 390 -12.85 8.02 8.63
CA GLY A 390 -12.99 9.46 8.87
C GLY A 390 -11.84 10.27 8.28
N LEU A 391 -11.47 9.99 7.02
CA LEU A 391 -10.43 10.70 6.29
C LEU A 391 -11.08 11.69 5.30
N PRO A 392 -10.82 13.00 5.39
CA PRO A 392 -11.43 13.95 4.47
C PRO A 392 -10.78 13.88 3.07
N PRO A 393 -11.53 14.18 1.98
CA PRO A 393 -11.01 14.13 0.61
C PRO A 393 -9.74 14.96 0.41
N SER A 394 -9.62 16.10 1.09
CA SER A 394 -8.45 16.99 1.04
C SER A 394 -7.14 16.36 1.52
N SER A 395 -7.20 15.25 2.26
CA SER A 395 -5.99 14.54 2.72
C SER A 395 -5.37 13.64 1.65
N LEU A 396 -6.13 13.26 0.61
CA LEU A 396 -5.69 12.30 -0.40
C LEU A 396 -4.45 12.75 -1.15
N GLU A 397 -4.40 14.00 -1.60
CA GLU A 397 -3.27 14.51 -2.37
C GLU A 397 -1.97 14.47 -1.56
N SER A 398 -2.01 14.88 -0.30
CA SER A 398 -0.86 14.80 0.62
C SER A 398 -0.39 13.35 0.83
N ILE A 399 -1.33 12.44 1.09
CA ILE A 399 -1.05 11.01 1.28
C ILE A 399 -0.43 10.41 0.02
N ILE A 400 -0.98 10.69 -1.16
CA ILE A 400 -0.48 10.18 -2.45
C ILE A 400 0.90 10.74 -2.77
N LEU A 401 1.13 12.02 -2.49
CA LEU A 401 2.45 12.65 -2.67
C LEU A 401 3.50 12.05 -1.72
N GLN A 402 3.14 11.84 -0.44
CA GLN A 402 4.04 11.22 0.52
C GLN A 402 4.32 9.76 0.18
N HIS A 403 3.30 9.00 -0.21
CA HIS A 403 3.42 7.65 -0.73
C HIS A 403 4.40 7.59 -1.92
N GLY A 404 4.23 8.49 -2.90
CA GLY A 404 5.11 8.56 -4.07
C GLY A 404 6.59 8.80 -3.72
N ARG A 405 6.87 9.64 -2.70
CA ARG A 405 8.25 9.88 -2.22
C ARG A 405 8.85 8.66 -1.50
N GLN A 406 8.03 7.88 -0.81
CA GLN A 406 8.48 6.73 -0.03
C GLN A 406 8.64 5.47 -0.89
N MET A 407 7.86 5.34 -1.97
CA MET A 407 7.75 4.09 -2.74
C MET A 407 9.07 3.59 -3.33
N SER A 408 9.85 4.46 -3.98
CA SER A 408 11.10 4.04 -4.63
C SER A 408 12.13 3.46 -3.65
N GLU A 409 12.24 4.06 -2.47
CA GLU A 409 13.16 3.59 -1.43
C GLU A 409 12.67 2.28 -0.81
N MET A 410 11.37 2.19 -0.52
CA MET A 410 10.78 0.98 0.07
C MET A 410 10.93 -0.22 -0.88
N MET A 411 10.76 -0.01 -2.19
CA MET A 411 11.03 -1.05 -3.18
C MET A 411 12.49 -1.52 -3.18
N ASN A 412 13.45 -0.61 -2.99
CA ASN A 412 14.86 -0.97 -2.87
C ASN A 412 15.18 -1.74 -1.58
N ILE A 413 14.46 -1.48 -0.50
CA ILE A 413 14.69 -2.17 0.77
C ILE A 413 14.17 -3.61 0.73
N PHE A 414 12.97 -3.79 0.20
CA PHE A 414 12.25 -5.07 0.29
C PHE A 414 12.55 -6.01 -0.89
N ILE A 415 12.66 -5.49 -2.11
CA ILE A 415 12.51 -6.28 -3.35
C ILE A 415 13.74 -6.24 -4.25
N ARG A 416 14.40 -5.08 -4.38
CA ARG A 416 15.63 -4.99 -5.18
C ARG A 416 16.81 -5.34 -4.29
N GLU A 417 17.47 -6.46 -4.57
CA GLU A 417 18.79 -6.72 -4.00
C GLU A 417 19.75 -5.64 -4.50
N ALA A 418 20.53 -5.06 -3.58
CA ALA A 418 21.57 -4.09 -3.90
C ALA A 418 22.84 -4.80 -4.38
#